data_AF-A0A924G9P0-F1
#
_entry.id   AF-A0A924G9P0-F1
#
_cell.length_a   1.000
_cell.length_b   1.000
_cell.length_c   1.000
_cell.angle_alpha   90.00
_cell.angle_beta   90.00
_cell.angle_gamma   90.00
#
_symmetry.space_group_name_H-M   'P 1'
#
loop_
_entity.id
_entity.type
_entity.pdbx_description
1 polymer ?
#
loop_
_entity_poly.entity_id
_entity_poly.type
_entity_poly.pdbx_seq_one_letter_code
_entity_poly.pdbx_strand_id
1 'polypeptide(L)'
;MAFLFYIYSMPRYGKPILKTIPVLRLLMPLIMGILLQYHLHIPPLQFYILGAVGSIFFIAYQFLGTAKKFSLRWVSGMAITLLFIAVGGVLSFVKNIEHNPKWIGKFYSEKTPVILTLQEPIVDKPKSFKALAKAEAVWIDGEWKTVTGDVLLYFRKDSSKPNLDYGSQIILAKNLMPIINAGNPGGFNYARYCSFQNITYQAFLNDDAFITLPTKSTNWFDGALIAARTKVLSILRDNIKDPDELSVAEALLIGYRDDLDRDLVQSYSNTGVVHIIAISGLHLGMIYGLLLVLFKPFKKYKLTKILKPITILFVLWGFSFIAGAAPSILRSAVMFTFIVLGESIGKRTNMYNSLAASAMLILLF
;
A
#
# COMPACT_ATOMS: atom_id res chain seq x y z
N MET A 1 26.21 19.82 -7.00
CA MET A 1 25.86 21.27 -6.99
C MET A 1 24.41 21.58 -6.59
N ALA A 2 23.44 20.65 -6.72
CA ALA A 2 22.06 20.84 -6.26
C ALA A 2 21.83 20.73 -4.73
N PHE A 3 22.78 20.15 -3.99
CA PHE A 3 22.70 19.99 -2.53
C PHE A 3 23.00 21.29 -1.75
N LEU A 4 23.80 22.20 -2.33
CA LEU A 4 24.21 23.46 -1.68
C LEU A 4 23.15 24.57 -1.74
N PHE A 5 22.16 24.45 -2.61
CA PHE A 5 21.02 25.38 -2.64
C PHE A 5 19.96 25.09 -1.57
N TYR A 6 20.07 23.97 -0.84
CA TYR A 6 19.09 23.52 0.16
C TYR A 6 19.24 24.23 1.51
N ILE A 7 20.42 24.79 1.81
CA ILE A 7 20.68 25.49 3.09
C ILE A 7 20.06 26.89 3.11
N TYR A 8 19.75 27.48 1.95
CA TYR A 8 19.21 28.84 1.87
C TYR A 8 17.67 28.96 1.89
N SER A 9 16.94 27.83 1.97
CA SER A 9 15.47 27.84 2.08
C SER A 9 14.97 27.42 3.45
N MET A 10 15.73 27.68 4.52
CA MET A 10 15.16 27.65 5.87
C MET A 10 13.99 28.66 5.94
N PRO A 11 12.89 28.32 6.62
CA PRO A 11 11.83 29.29 6.90
C PRO A 11 12.45 30.46 7.66
N ARG A 12 12.36 31.67 7.09
CA ARG A 12 12.68 32.90 7.80
C ARG A 12 11.95 32.89 9.15
N TYR A 13 12.74 33.05 10.21
CA TYR A 13 12.40 33.24 11.63
C TYR A 13 10.93 33.54 11.95
N GLY A 14 10.34 32.72 12.84
CA GLY A 14 9.24 33.12 13.73
C GLY A 14 7.81 32.71 13.36
N LYS A 15 7.53 32.08 12.21
CA LYS A 15 6.19 31.55 11.91
C LYS A 15 6.10 30.07 12.33
N PRO A 16 5.10 29.66 13.14
CA PRO A 16 4.96 28.27 13.55
C PRO A 16 4.83 27.38 12.31
N ILE A 17 5.52 26.23 12.31
CA ILE A 17 5.63 25.27 11.18
C ILE A 17 4.24 24.88 10.61
N LEU A 18 3.24 24.79 11.49
CA LEU A 18 1.85 24.53 11.13
C LEU A 18 1.24 25.63 10.23
N LYS A 19 1.71 26.89 10.28
CA LYS A 19 1.30 27.98 9.36
C LYS A 19 1.93 27.90 7.98
N THR A 20 3.07 27.25 7.84
CA THR A 20 3.75 27.10 6.56
C THR A 20 3.34 25.83 5.81
N ILE A 21 2.70 24.87 6.49
CA ILE A 21 2.31 23.57 5.93
C ILE A 21 0.82 23.30 6.25
N PRO A 22 -0.12 23.75 5.40
CA PRO A 22 -1.55 23.61 5.66
C PRO A 22 -2.00 22.16 5.82
N VAL A 23 -1.49 21.24 5.00
CA VAL A 23 -1.91 19.83 5.01
C VAL A 23 -1.49 19.12 6.30
N LEU A 24 -0.36 19.51 6.90
CA LEU A 24 0.09 18.94 8.16
C LEU A 24 -0.93 19.16 9.29
N ARG A 25 -1.66 20.28 9.27
CA ARG A 25 -2.72 20.54 10.25
C ARG A 25 -3.91 19.60 10.14
N LEU A 26 -4.15 19.04 8.95
CA LEU A 26 -5.23 18.09 8.68
C LEU A 26 -4.77 16.66 8.94
N LEU A 27 -3.50 16.39 8.68
CA LEU A 27 -2.88 15.09 8.90
C LEU A 27 -2.81 14.73 10.40
N MET A 28 -2.43 15.66 11.27
CA MET A 28 -2.29 15.37 12.71
C MET A 28 -3.62 14.90 13.36
N PRO A 29 -4.77 15.58 13.15
CA PRO A 29 -6.05 15.11 13.66
C PRO A 29 -6.51 13.79 13.02
N LEU A 30 -6.22 13.57 11.73
CA LEU A 30 -6.51 12.30 11.06
C LEU A 30 -5.78 11.14 11.74
N ILE A 31 -4.47 11.30 11.97
CA ILE A 31 -3.65 10.31 12.68
C ILE A 31 -4.20 10.08 14.08
N MET A 32 -4.58 11.15 14.79
CA MET A 32 -5.18 11.04 16.12
C MET A 32 -6.47 10.19 16.11
N GLY A 33 -7.36 10.40 15.14
CA GLY A 33 -8.56 9.58 14.96
C GLY A 33 -8.27 8.11 14.74
N ILE A 34 -7.28 7.81 13.89
CA ILE A 34 -6.82 6.44 13.62
C ILE A 34 -6.26 5.80 14.90
N LEU A 35 -5.41 6.51 15.64
CA LEU A 35 -4.78 6.00 16.87
C LEU A 35 -5.81 5.76 17.99
N LEU A 36 -6.79 6.67 18.13
CA LEU A 36 -7.88 6.51 19.08
C LEU A 36 -8.68 5.25 18.77
N GLN A 37 -9.04 5.05 17.51
CA GLN A 37 -9.76 3.84 17.15
C GLN A 37 -8.92 2.58 17.35
N TYR A 38 -7.65 2.63 16.95
CA TYR A 38 -6.75 1.49 17.04
C TYR A 38 -6.51 1.00 18.49
N HIS A 39 -6.38 1.91 19.46
CA HIS A 39 -6.10 1.51 20.85
C HIS A 39 -7.38 1.27 21.66
N LEU A 40 -8.40 2.12 21.48
CA LEU A 40 -9.58 2.13 22.36
C LEU A 40 -10.76 1.35 21.79
N HIS A 41 -10.69 0.88 20.53
CA HIS A 41 -11.76 0.11 19.87
C HIS A 41 -13.14 0.79 19.98
N ILE A 42 -13.14 2.11 19.82
CA ILE A 42 -14.32 2.96 19.92
C ILE A 42 -15.36 2.58 18.84
N PRO A 43 -16.63 2.39 19.20
CA PRO A 43 -17.70 2.15 18.23
C PRO A 43 -17.83 3.30 17.22
N PRO A 44 -18.16 3.01 15.95
CA PRO A 44 -18.19 4.01 14.87
C PRO A 44 -19.21 5.13 15.13
N LEU A 45 -20.27 4.84 15.90
CA LEU A 45 -21.27 5.81 16.31
C LEU A 45 -20.66 7.05 17.01
N GLN A 46 -19.66 6.86 17.88
CA GLN A 46 -19.03 7.97 18.59
C GLN A 46 -18.28 8.90 17.62
N PHE A 47 -17.62 8.34 16.60
CA PHE A 47 -16.98 9.14 15.55
C PHE A 47 -18.01 9.84 14.65
N TYR A 48 -19.15 9.22 14.34
CA TYR A 48 -20.23 9.89 13.61
C TYR A 48 -20.81 11.07 14.38
N ILE A 49 -21.04 10.92 15.69
CA ILE A 49 -21.48 12.02 16.57
C ILE A 49 -20.43 13.14 16.57
N LEU A 50 -19.15 12.80 16.74
CA LEU A 50 -18.05 13.77 16.72
C LEU A 50 -18.00 14.56 15.40
N GLY A 51 -18.15 13.86 14.27
CA GLY A 51 -18.20 14.47 12.94
C GLY A 51 -19.43 15.35 12.72
N ALA A 52 -20.60 14.93 13.22
CA ALA A 52 -21.83 15.72 13.17
C ALA A 52 -21.69 17.01 13.98
N VAL A 53 -21.16 16.93 15.21
CA VAL A 53 -20.88 18.08 16.06
C VAL A 53 -19.90 19.04 15.37
N GLY A 54 -18.79 18.52 14.82
CA GLY A 54 -17.84 19.32 14.04
C GLY A 54 -18.49 20.01 12.83
N SER A 55 -19.36 19.31 12.10
CA SER A 55 -20.10 19.86 10.95
C SER A 55 -21.05 20.98 11.36
N ILE A 56 -21.82 20.79 12.44
CA ILE A 56 -22.75 21.79 12.97
C ILE A 56 -22.00 23.06 13.38
N PHE A 57 -20.90 22.92 14.13
CA PHE A 57 -20.08 24.08 14.50
C PHE A 57 -19.48 24.80 13.28
N PHE A 58 -19.04 24.05 12.27
CA PHE A 58 -18.51 24.64 11.05
C PHE A 58 -19.58 25.41 10.27
N ILE A 59 -20.78 24.84 10.13
CA ILE A 59 -21.92 25.48 9.45
C ILE A 59 -22.39 26.71 10.23
N ALA A 60 -22.58 26.60 11.54
CA ALA A 60 -22.96 27.72 12.40
C ALA A 60 -21.95 28.87 12.32
N TYR A 61 -20.65 28.57 12.25
CA TYR A 61 -19.60 29.56 12.05
C TYR A 61 -19.75 30.34 10.72
N GLN A 62 -20.30 29.72 9.66
CA GLN A 62 -20.50 30.42 8.38
C GLN A 62 -21.59 31.49 8.44
N PHE A 63 -22.55 31.39 9.35
CA PHE A 63 -23.61 32.38 9.54
C PHE A 63 -23.20 33.58 10.40
N LEU A 64 -21.99 33.58 10.98
CA LEU A 64 -21.48 34.72 11.74
C LEU A 64 -21.09 35.90 10.84
N GLY A 65 -21.36 37.12 11.29
CA GLY A 65 -20.87 38.34 10.63
C GLY A 65 -19.34 38.42 10.59
N THR A 66 -18.77 39.13 9.61
CA THR A 66 -17.32 39.16 9.31
C THR A 66 -16.45 39.52 10.51
N ALA A 67 -16.88 40.48 11.35
CA ALA A 67 -16.17 40.85 12.58
C ALA A 67 -16.11 39.71 13.60
N LYS A 68 -17.22 38.97 13.78
CA LYS A 68 -17.28 37.81 14.68
C LYS A 68 -16.47 36.63 14.12
N LYS A 69 -16.48 36.40 12.80
CA LYS A 69 -15.62 35.39 12.15
C LYS A 69 -14.14 35.64 12.41
N PHE A 70 -13.68 36.89 12.33
CA PHE A 70 -12.27 37.20 12.60
C PHE A 70 -11.86 36.91 14.05
N SER A 71 -12.71 37.28 15.03
CA SER A 71 -12.48 37.01 16.45
C SER A 71 -12.54 35.50 16.76
N LEU A 72 -13.54 34.79 16.22
CA LEU A 72 -13.82 33.38 16.47
C LEU A 72 -13.17 32.42 15.48
N ARG A 73 -12.10 32.84 14.78
CA ARG A 73 -11.39 31.99 13.79
C ARG A 73 -10.95 30.63 14.34
N TRP A 74 -10.69 30.53 15.63
CA TRP A 74 -10.31 29.28 16.31
C TRP A 74 -11.42 28.24 16.28
N VAL A 75 -12.70 28.66 16.28
CA VAL A 75 -13.87 27.77 16.21
C VAL A 75 -13.86 26.99 14.91
N SER A 76 -13.59 27.65 13.79
CA SER A 76 -13.47 26.97 12.49
C SER A 76 -12.33 25.95 12.47
N GLY A 77 -11.21 26.24 13.13
CA GLY A 77 -10.07 25.33 13.25
C GLY A 77 -10.38 24.11 14.13
N MET A 78 -11.07 24.30 15.26
CA MET A 78 -11.52 23.20 16.11
C MET A 78 -12.56 22.34 15.40
N ALA A 79 -13.53 22.95 14.71
CA ALA A 79 -14.52 22.22 13.93
C ALA A 79 -13.88 21.31 12.87
N ILE A 80 -12.92 21.82 12.10
CA ILE A 80 -12.16 21.02 11.12
C ILE A 80 -11.34 19.91 11.81
N THR A 81 -10.73 20.20 12.96
CA THR A 81 -9.96 19.21 13.73
C THR A 81 -10.86 18.04 14.16
N LEU A 82 -12.05 18.33 14.70
CA LEU A 82 -13.02 17.31 15.10
C LEU A 82 -13.47 16.47 13.90
N LEU A 83 -13.70 17.10 12.75
CA LEU A 83 -14.05 16.40 11.52
C LEU A 83 -12.96 15.43 11.08
N PHE A 84 -11.69 15.83 11.08
CA PHE A 84 -10.60 14.96 10.66
C PHE A 84 -10.32 13.83 11.67
N ILE A 85 -10.53 14.05 12.98
CA ILE A 85 -10.50 12.96 13.98
C ILE A 85 -11.62 11.96 13.70
N ALA A 86 -12.83 12.43 13.46
CA ALA A 86 -13.97 11.58 13.13
C ALA A 86 -13.71 10.75 11.86
N VAL A 87 -13.22 11.38 10.78
CA VAL A 87 -12.86 10.70 9.53
C VAL A 87 -11.78 9.64 9.78
N GLY A 88 -10.73 9.96 10.54
CA GLY A 88 -9.66 9.01 10.85
C GLY A 88 -10.16 7.79 11.63
N GLY A 89 -11.01 8.00 12.63
CA GLY A 89 -11.61 6.93 13.43
C GLY A 89 -12.54 6.02 12.62
N VAL A 90 -13.46 6.62 11.84
CA VAL A 90 -14.36 5.86 10.95
C VAL A 90 -13.56 5.07 9.92
N LEU A 91 -12.54 5.68 9.32
CA LEU A 91 -11.73 5.02 8.31
C LEU A 91 -10.97 3.83 8.88
N SER A 92 -10.36 4.00 10.06
CA SER A 92 -9.70 2.91 10.77
C SER A 92 -10.67 1.79 11.15
N PHE A 93 -11.93 2.11 11.46
CA PHE A 93 -12.96 1.11 11.76
C PHE A 93 -13.36 0.33 10.50
N VAL A 94 -13.68 1.03 9.41
CA VAL A 94 -14.17 0.44 8.15
C VAL A 94 -13.11 -0.40 7.46
N LYS A 95 -11.84 0.03 7.49
CA LYS A 95 -10.73 -0.72 6.88
C LYS A 95 -10.28 -1.94 7.69
N ASN A 96 -10.66 -2.05 8.96
CA ASN A 96 -10.36 -3.26 9.70
C ASN A 96 -11.21 -4.41 9.16
N ILE A 97 -10.55 -5.42 8.60
CA ILE A 97 -11.18 -6.59 8.01
C ILE A 97 -12.11 -7.30 9.01
N GLU A 98 -11.79 -7.32 10.29
CA GLU A 98 -12.59 -8.01 11.33
C GLU A 98 -13.98 -7.36 11.51
N HIS A 99 -14.08 -6.05 11.29
CA HIS A 99 -15.36 -5.34 11.31
C HIS A 99 -16.18 -5.54 10.04
N ASN A 100 -15.57 -6.00 8.94
CA ASN A 100 -16.28 -6.23 7.70
C ASN A 100 -17.38 -7.30 7.90
N PRO A 101 -18.65 -7.03 7.52
CA PRO A 101 -19.72 -8.01 7.68
C PRO A 101 -19.51 -9.28 6.85
N LYS A 102 -18.73 -9.22 5.75
CA LYS A 102 -18.42 -10.36 4.88
C LYS A 102 -17.11 -11.06 5.24
N TRP A 103 -16.45 -10.68 6.33
CA TRP A 103 -15.17 -11.28 6.69
C TRP A 103 -15.28 -12.79 6.91
N ILE A 104 -14.39 -13.55 6.26
CA ILE A 104 -14.33 -15.01 6.36
C ILE A 104 -14.34 -15.52 7.81
N GLY A 105 -13.70 -14.82 8.75
CA GLY A 105 -13.66 -15.24 10.15
C GLY A 105 -15.01 -15.27 10.88
N LYS A 106 -16.06 -14.63 10.34
CA LYS A 106 -17.43 -14.69 10.90
C LYS A 106 -18.24 -15.88 10.39
N PHE A 107 -17.81 -16.48 9.28
CA PHE A 107 -18.55 -17.52 8.56
C PHE A 107 -17.84 -18.87 8.63
N TYR A 108 -16.52 -18.86 8.62
CA TYR A 108 -15.72 -20.06 8.56
C TYR A 108 -15.80 -20.86 9.87
N SER A 109 -16.13 -22.14 9.74
CA SER A 109 -16.05 -23.15 10.79
C SER A 109 -15.10 -24.27 10.37
N GLU A 110 -14.56 -25.03 11.32
CA GLU A 110 -13.68 -26.16 10.99
C GLU A 110 -14.36 -27.11 9.97
N LYS A 111 -13.58 -27.58 8.99
CA LYS A 111 -14.00 -28.49 7.90
C LYS A 111 -15.01 -27.90 6.92
N THR A 112 -15.26 -26.59 6.93
CA THR A 112 -16.10 -25.95 5.89
C THR A 112 -15.30 -25.75 4.60
N PRO A 113 -15.80 -26.22 3.45
CA PRO A 113 -15.18 -25.94 2.16
C PRO A 113 -15.16 -24.44 1.85
N VAL A 114 -14.05 -23.96 1.29
CA VAL A 114 -13.85 -22.56 0.91
C VAL A 114 -13.40 -22.47 -0.54
N ILE A 115 -13.98 -21.54 -1.30
CA ILE A 115 -13.52 -21.19 -2.65
C ILE A 115 -12.48 -20.08 -2.52
N LEU A 116 -11.29 -20.35 -3.05
CA LEU A 116 -10.14 -19.45 -3.05
C LEU A 116 -9.69 -19.15 -4.48
N THR A 117 -9.38 -17.89 -4.77
CA THR A 117 -8.82 -17.45 -6.06
C THR A 117 -7.39 -16.97 -5.86
N LEU A 118 -6.42 -17.52 -6.59
CA LEU A 118 -5.02 -17.09 -6.50
C LEU A 118 -4.85 -15.66 -7.00
N GLN A 119 -4.29 -14.78 -6.16
CA GLN A 119 -4.03 -13.37 -6.48
C GLN A 119 -2.63 -13.14 -7.06
N GLU A 120 -1.73 -14.11 -6.90
CA GLU A 120 -0.36 -14.05 -7.40
C GLU A 120 0.06 -15.42 -7.95
N PRO A 121 1.01 -15.47 -8.90
CA PRO A 121 1.60 -16.73 -9.32
C PRO A 121 2.31 -17.39 -8.13
N ILE A 122 2.40 -18.72 -8.18
CA ILE A 122 3.09 -19.49 -7.14
C ILE A 122 4.57 -19.08 -7.08
N VAL A 123 4.98 -18.64 -5.89
CA VAL A 123 6.35 -18.30 -5.55
C VAL A 123 7.07 -19.51 -4.98
N ASP A 124 8.26 -19.78 -5.50
CA ASP A 124 9.14 -20.83 -5.01
C ASP A 124 9.84 -20.37 -3.72
N LYS A 125 9.72 -21.14 -2.64
CA LYS A 125 10.50 -20.97 -1.40
C LYS A 125 11.27 -22.25 -1.08
N PRO A 126 12.38 -22.19 -0.33
CA PRO A 126 13.26 -23.36 -0.12
C PRO A 126 12.53 -24.66 0.28
N LYS A 127 11.49 -24.57 1.14
CA LYS A 127 10.75 -25.73 1.66
C LYS A 127 9.31 -25.88 1.15
N SER A 128 8.76 -24.89 0.46
CA SER A 128 7.36 -24.89 0.06
C SER A 128 7.12 -23.95 -1.12
N PHE A 129 5.98 -24.12 -1.78
CA PHE A 129 5.45 -23.15 -2.71
C PHE A 129 4.46 -22.25 -1.98
N LYS A 130 4.60 -20.93 -2.13
CA LYS A 130 3.74 -19.95 -1.47
C LYS A 130 2.85 -19.26 -2.49
N ALA A 131 1.57 -19.07 -2.17
CA ALA A 131 0.69 -18.19 -2.93
C ALA A 131 -0.29 -17.47 -2.00
N LEU A 132 -0.61 -16.22 -2.31
CA LEU A 132 -1.72 -15.49 -1.73
C LEU A 132 -3.01 -15.80 -2.51
N ALA A 133 -4.08 -16.15 -1.79
CA ALA A 133 -5.38 -16.39 -2.38
C ALA A 133 -6.48 -15.60 -1.67
N LYS A 134 -7.44 -15.10 -2.45
CA LYS A 134 -8.64 -14.42 -1.93
C LYS A 134 -9.71 -15.44 -1.61
N ALA A 135 -10.31 -15.36 -0.42
CA ALA A 135 -11.53 -16.09 -0.15
C ALA A 135 -12.73 -15.41 -0.81
N GLU A 136 -13.43 -16.15 -1.69
CA GLU A 136 -14.61 -15.65 -2.39
C GLU A 136 -15.91 -16.17 -1.79
N ALA A 137 -15.94 -17.43 -1.36
CA ALA A 137 -17.12 -18.04 -0.75
C ALA A 137 -16.77 -19.14 0.25
N VAL A 138 -17.64 -19.30 1.25
CA VAL A 138 -17.61 -20.40 2.23
C VAL A 138 -18.91 -21.18 2.13
N TRP A 139 -18.83 -22.50 2.23
CA TRP A 139 -20.00 -23.38 2.24
C TRP A 139 -20.58 -23.48 3.66
N ILE A 140 -21.82 -23.01 3.84
CA ILE A 140 -22.52 -23.01 5.13
C ILE A 140 -23.97 -23.44 4.92
N ASP A 141 -24.44 -24.43 5.69
CA ASP A 141 -25.84 -24.88 5.71
C ASP A 141 -26.43 -25.22 4.33
N GLY A 142 -25.61 -25.74 3.40
CA GLY A 142 -26.06 -26.11 2.06
C GLY A 142 -26.00 -24.98 1.02
N GLU A 143 -25.49 -23.79 1.39
CA GLU A 143 -25.37 -22.65 0.48
C GLU A 143 -23.95 -22.04 0.48
N TRP A 144 -23.52 -21.53 -0.67
CA TRP A 144 -22.29 -20.75 -0.79
C TRP A 144 -22.55 -19.30 -0.37
N LYS A 145 -21.96 -18.87 0.75
CA LYS A 145 -22.02 -17.47 1.20
C LYS A 145 -20.76 -16.73 0.76
N THR A 146 -20.94 -15.58 0.11
CA THR A 146 -19.83 -14.74 -0.33
C THR A 146 -19.08 -14.15 0.86
N VAL A 147 -17.75 -14.29 0.87
CA VAL A 147 -16.89 -13.77 1.93
C VAL A 147 -15.78 -12.88 1.37
N THR A 148 -15.05 -12.24 2.27
CA THR A 148 -13.85 -11.46 1.99
C THR A 148 -12.75 -11.79 2.98
N GLY A 149 -11.50 -11.66 2.53
CA GLY A 149 -10.30 -11.93 3.30
C GLY A 149 -9.30 -12.68 2.45
N ASP A 150 -8.02 -12.49 2.75
CA ASP A 150 -6.95 -13.17 2.05
C ASP A 150 -6.39 -14.30 2.92
N VAL A 151 -5.97 -15.37 2.25
CA VAL A 151 -5.50 -16.62 2.85
C VAL A 151 -4.14 -16.95 2.25
N LEU A 152 -3.19 -17.27 3.13
CA LEU A 152 -1.85 -17.66 2.72
C LEU A 152 -1.79 -19.17 2.48
N LEU A 153 -1.46 -19.58 1.26
CA LEU A 153 -1.37 -20.98 0.89
C LEU A 153 0.10 -21.42 0.81
N TYR A 154 0.40 -22.55 1.43
CA TYR A 154 1.69 -23.20 1.39
C TYR A 154 1.54 -24.61 0.84
N PHE A 155 2.02 -24.88 -0.37
CA PHE A 155 2.03 -26.22 -0.95
C PHE A 155 3.37 -26.90 -0.64
N ARG A 156 3.32 -28.18 -0.26
CA ARG A 156 4.55 -28.98 -0.07
C ARG A 156 5.27 -29.15 -1.40
N LYS A 157 6.61 -29.21 -1.32
CA LYS A 157 7.50 -29.41 -2.47
C LYS A 157 7.73 -30.88 -2.85
N ASP A 158 7.10 -31.80 -2.14
CA ASP A 158 7.35 -33.23 -2.29
C ASP A 158 6.79 -33.79 -3.62
N SER A 159 6.01 -32.98 -4.35
CA SER A 159 5.39 -33.32 -5.63
C SER A 159 5.56 -32.22 -6.68
N SER A 160 5.22 -32.54 -7.93
CA SER A 160 5.26 -31.61 -9.06
C SER A 160 4.57 -30.29 -8.72
N LYS A 161 5.17 -29.15 -9.12
CA LYS A 161 4.59 -27.82 -8.94
C LYS A 161 3.12 -27.84 -9.37
N PRO A 162 2.18 -27.46 -8.48
CA PRO A 162 0.77 -27.49 -8.83
C PRO A 162 0.54 -26.55 -10.01
N ASN A 163 -0.20 -27.02 -11.02
CA ASN A 163 -0.49 -26.27 -12.25
C ASN A 163 -1.55 -25.19 -11.97
N LEU A 164 -1.18 -24.21 -11.15
CA LEU A 164 -2.01 -23.08 -10.76
C LEU A 164 -1.32 -21.79 -11.17
N ASP A 165 -2.06 -20.97 -11.92
CA ASP A 165 -1.61 -19.65 -12.33
C ASP A 165 -2.39 -18.58 -11.55
N TYR A 166 -2.00 -17.33 -11.77
CA TYR A 166 -2.80 -16.19 -11.40
C TYR A 166 -4.26 -16.34 -11.87
N GLY A 167 -5.20 -16.12 -10.93
CA GLY A 167 -6.64 -16.23 -11.15
C GLY A 167 -7.20 -17.65 -11.16
N SER A 168 -6.38 -18.70 -11.00
CA SER A 168 -6.90 -20.05 -10.80
C SER A 168 -7.77 -20.10 -9.53
N GLN A 169 -8.94 -20.74 -9.65
CA GLN A 169 -9.85 -20.96 -8.52
C GLN A 169 -9.69 -22.38 -7.99
N ILE A 170 -9.68 -22.52 -6.67
CA ILE A 170 -9.60 -23.81 -5.98
C ILE A 170 -10.68 -23.90 -4.91
N ILE A 171 -11.25 -25.09 -4.73
CA ILE A 171 -11.99 -25.45 -3.52
C ILE A 171 -11.04 -26.13 -2.55
N LEU A 172 -10.99 -25.59 -1.35
CA LEU A 172 -10.22 -26.13 -0.25
C LEU A 172 -11.15 -26.72 0.79
N ALA A 173 -11.04 -28.04 1.03
CA ALA A 173 -11.79 -28.74 2.09
C ALA A 173 -10.98 -28.92 3.38
N LYS A 174 -9.70 -28.52 3.37
CA LYS A 174 -8.81 -28.60 4.53
C LYS A 174 -9.02 -27.41 5.47
N ASN A 175 -8.77 -27.63 6.76
CA ASN A 175 -8.87 -26.59 7.76
C ASN A 175 -7.90 -25.43 7.49
N LEU A 176 -8.45 -24.22 7.44
CA LEU A 176 -7.73 -22.97 7.55
C LEU A 176 -7.27 -22.77 9.00
N MET A 177 -5.99 -22.45 9.17
CA MET A 177 -5.39 -22.13 10.46
C MET A 177 -5.29 -20.62 10.61
N PRO A 178 -5.68 -20.02 11.75
CA PRO A 178 -5.47 -18.60 11.97
C PRO A 178 -3.96 -18.30 12.03
N ILE A 179 -3.56 -17.14 11.52
CA ILE A 179 -2.16 -16.70 11.63
C ILE A 179 -1.89 -16.30 13.08
N ILE A 180 -1.04 -17.07 13.75
CA ILE A 180 -0.62 -16.80 15.13
C ILE A 180 0.76 -16.15 15.16
N ASN A 181 1.01 -15.31 16.17
CA ASN A 181 2.32 -14.72 16.39
C ASN A 181 3.24 -15.72 17.12
N ALA A 182 4.56 -15.61 16.94
CA ALA A 182 5.56 -16.51 17.52
C ALA A 182 5.69 -16.43 19.07
N GLY A 183 4.84 -15.65 19.75
CA GLY A 183 4.79 -15.58 21.21
C GLY A 183 5.87 -14.73 21.89
N ASN A 184 6.87 -14.23 21.15
CA ASN A 184 7.97 -13.43 21.71
C ASN A 184 7.50 -12.03 22.16
N PRO A 185 7.52 -11.71 23.48
CA PRO A 185 7.16 -10.38 23.97
C PRO A 185 8.09 -9.30 23.40
N GLY A 186 7.52 -8.20 22.91
CA GLY A 186 8.28 -7.11 22.25
C GLY A 186 8.81 -7.44 20.85
N GLY A 187 8.64 -8.68 20.38
CA GLY A 187 8.98 -9.10 19.02
C GLY A 187 8.00 -8.58 17.97
N PHE A 188 8.37 -8.73 16.70
CA PHE A 188 7.49 -8.39 15.59
C PHE A 188 6.18 -9.18 15.64
N ASN A 189 5.05 -8.49 15.59
CA ASN A 189 3.74 -9.14 15.62
C ASN A 189 3.29 -9.49 14.20
N TYR A 190 3.60 -10.73 13.77
CA TYR A 190 3.29 -11.19 12.42
C TYR A 190 1.79 -11.26 12.14
N ALA A 191 1.00 -11.78 13.10
CA ALA A 191 -0.46 -11.85 12.96
C ALA A 191 -1.09 -10.47 12.72
N ARG A 192 -0.63 -9.46 13.46
CA ARG A 192 -1.08 -8.06 13.28
C ARG A 192 -0.64 -7.47 11.94
N TYR A 193 0.60 -7.75 11.52
CA TYR A 193 1.08 -7.30 10.21
C TYR A 193 0.22 -7.88 9.08
N CYS A 194 -0.09 -9.19 9.15
CA CYS A 194 -0.95 -9.87 8.19
C CYS A 194 -2.39 -9.34 8.22
N SER A 195 -2.96 -9.06 9.39
CA SER A 195 -4.34 -8.53 9.47
C SER A 195 -4.47 -7.15 8.84
N PHE A 196 -3.44 -6.29 8.91
CA PHE A 196 -3.40 -5.02 8.17
C PHE A 196 -3.31 -5.20 6.65
N GLN A 197 -2.90 -6.37 6.17
CA GLN A 197 -2.93 -6.75 4.76
C GLN A 197 -4.19 -7.56 4.40
N ASN A 198 -5.20 -7.61 5.28
CA ASN A 198 -6.40 -8.44 5.17
C ASN A 198 -6.15 -9.97 5.16
N ILE A 199 -4.95 -10.40 5.54
CA ILE A 199 -4.56 -11.80 5.62
C ILE A 199 -4.81 -12.29 7.05
N THR A 200 -5.79 -13.17 7.24
CA THR A 200 -6.14 -13.66 8.58
C THR A 200 -5.89 -15.15 8.78
N TYR A 201 -5.86 -15.92 7.68
CA TYR A 201 -5.72 -17.37 7.71
C TYR A 201 -4.57 -17.85 6.83
N GLN A 202 -4.09 -19.05 7.13
CA GLN A 202 -3.12 -19.78 6.34
C GLN A 202 -3.51 -21.25 6.21
N ALA A 203 -3.07 -21.92 5.14
CA ALA A 203 -3.28 -23.35 4.94
C ALA A 203 -2.03 -24.02 4.36
N PHE A 204 -1.70 -25.19 4.91
CA PHE A 204 -0.64 -26.05 4.40
C PHE A 204 -1.26 -27.17 3.58
N LEU A 205 -0.96 -27.21 2.29
CA LEU A 205 -1.61 -28.05 1.30
C LEU A 205 -0.67 -29.17 0.84
N ASN A 206 -1.26 -30.35 0.73
CA ASN A 206 -0.72 -31.49 -0.01
C ASN A 206 -1.51 -31.57 -1.35
N ASP A 207 -1.07 -32.38 -2.30
CA ASP A 207 -1.68 -32.45 -3.64
C ASP A 207 -3.16 -32.87 -3.63
N ASP A 208 -3.56 -33.66 -2.65
CA ASP A 208 -4.91 -34.20 -2.47
C ASP A 208 -5.85 -33.25 -1.71
N ALA A 209 -5.34 -32.10 -1.24
CA ALA A 209 -6.07 -31.23 -0.34
C ALA A 209 -7.04 -30.26 -1.04
N PHE A 210 -6.95 -30.10 -2.37
CA PHE A 210 -7.72 -29.11 -3.12
C PHE A 210 -8.21 -29.63 -4.47
N ILE A 211 -9.30 -29.05 -4.95
CA ILE A 211 -9.86 -29.30 -6.28
C ILE A 211 -9.78 -28.00 -7.07
N THR A 212 -9.15 -28.02 -8.24
CA THR A 212 -9.07 -26.87 -9.15
C THR A 212 -10.36 -26.75 -9.95
N LEU A 213 -10.94 -25.55 -10.00
CA LEU A 213 -12.09 -25.26 -10.83
C LEU A 213 -11.64 -24.94 -12.26
N PRO A 214 -12.47 -25.22 -13.27
CA PRO A 214 -12.18 -24.85 -14.66
C PRO A 214 -12.23 -23.34 -14.90
N THR A 215 -12.85 -22.60 -13.99
CA THR A 215 -13.02 -21.15 -14.10
C THR A 215 -11.79 -20.42 -13.56
N LYS A 216 -11.31 -19.42 -14.30
CA LYS A 216 -10.31 -18.46 -13.82
C LYS A 216 -10.98 -17.11 -13.57
N SER A 217 -10.68 -16.52 -12.42
CA SER A 217 -11.10 -15.15 -12.06
C SER A 217 -9.87 -14.25 -12.17
N THR A 218 -9.72 -13.59 -13.32
CA THR A 218 -8.56 -12.75 -13.63
C THR A 218 -8.99 -11.31 -13.88
N ASN A 219 -8.29 -10.36 -13.27
CA ASN A 219 -8.38 -8.96 -13.63
C ASN A 219 -7.39 -8.66 -14.78
N TRP A 220 -7.84 -7.95 -15.82
CA TRP A 220 -7.00 -7.65 -16.98
C TRP A 220 -5.76 -6.82 -16.61
N PHE A 221 -5.91 -5.90 -15.66
CA PHE A 221 -4.83 -5.00 -15.25
C PHE A 221 -3.73 -5.77 -14.50
N ASP A 222 -4.14 -6.58 -13.52
CA ASP A 222 -3.22 -7.41 -12.74
C ASP A 222 -2.56 -8.48 -13.63
N GLY A 223 -3.33 -9.08 -14.56
CA GLY A 223 -2.79 -10.00 -15.56
C GLY A 223 -1.73 -9.36 -16.45
N ALA A 224 -1.98 -8.14 -16.96
CA ALA A 224 -1.00 -7.39 -17.74
C ALA A 224 0.25 -7.04 -16.92
N LEU A 225 0.07 -6.71 -15.64
CA LEU A 225 1.16 -6.39 -14.73
C LEU A 225 2.05 -7.61 -14.46
N ILE A 226 1.44 -8.75 -14.16
CA ILE A 226 2.13 -10.03 -13.93
C ILE A 226 2.87 -10.45 -15.20
N ALA A 227 2.23 -10.32 -16.38
CA ALA A 227 2.87 -10.63 -17.65
C ALA A 227 4.09 -9.73 -17.92
N ALA A 228 3.96 -8.42 -17.68
CA ALA A 228 5.08 -7.48 -17.82
C ALA A 228 6.22 -7.82 -16.87
N ARG A 229 5.92 -8.12 -15.60
CA ARG A 229 6.91 -8.51 -14.59
C ARG A 229 7.62 -9.81 -14.97
N THR A 230 6.87 -10.82 -15.39
CA THR A 230 7.39 -12.12 -15.82
C THR A 230 8.30 -11.97 -17.04
N LYS A 231 7.95 -11.08 -17.98
CA LYS A 231 8.79 -10.78 -19.13
C LYS A 231 10.12 -10.14 -18.72
N VAL A 232 10.10 -9.17 -17.80
CA VAL A 232 11.36 -8.57 -17.30
C VAL A 232 12.21 -9.60 -16.57
N LEU A 233 11.60 -10.44 -15.72
CA LEU A 233 12.29 -11.55 -15.05
C LEU A 233 12.93 -12.51 -16.06
N SER A 234 12.21 -12.90 -17.11
CA SER A 234 12.78 -13.79 -18.15
C SER A 234 14.00 -13.15 -18.84
N ILE A 235 13.93 -11.86 -19.18
CA ILE A 235 15.07 -11.16 -19.79
C ILE A 235 16.26 -11.13 -18.83
N LEU A 236 16.06 -10.87 -17.55
CA LEU A 236 17.15 -10.87 -16.57
C LEU A 236 17.77 -12.26 -16.44
N ARG A 237 16.94 -13.30 -16.34
CA ARG A 237 17.36 -14.71 -16.24
C ARG A 237 18.13 -15.19 -17.48
N ASP A 238 17.76 -14.70 -18.65
CA ASP A 238 18.44 -15.05 -19.90
C ASP A 238 19.81 -14.36 -20.03
N ASN A 239 20.01 -13.20 -19.39
CA ASN A 239 21.21 -12.38 -19.55
C ASN A 239 22.20 -12.47 -18.38
N ILE A 240 21.73 -12.81 -17.16
CA ILE A 240 22.57 -12.92 -15.96
C ILE A 240 22.61 -14.39 -15.54
N LYS A 241 23.79 -14.99 -15.58
CA LYS A 241 23.98 -16.42 -15.32
C LYS A 241 24.25 -16.74 -13.85
N ASP A 242 24.86 -15.81 -13.13
CA ASP A 242 25.15 -15.99 -11.72
C ASP A 242 23.87 -15.80 -10.88
N PRO A 243 23.46 -16.79 -10.06
CA PRO A 243 22.21 -16.72 -9.29
C PRO A 243 22.17 -15.59 -8.25
N ASP A 244 23.32 -15.27 -7.64
CA ASP A 244 23.39 -14.23 -6.61
C ASP A 244 23.31 -12.86 -7.27
N GLU A 245 24.04 -12.64 -8.36
CA GLU A 245 23.95 -11.41 -9.15
C GLU A 245 22.54 -11.21 -9.74
N LEU A 246 21.93 -12.29 -10.24
CA LEU A 246 20.58 -12.28 -10.78
C LEU A 246 19.56 -11.86 -9.72
N SER A 247 19.57 -12.52 -8.55
CA SER A 247 18.62 -12.23 -7.47
C SER A 247 18.75 -10.79 -6.96
N VAL A 248 19.97 -10.26 -6.91
CA VAL A 248 20.23 -8.85 -6.57
C VAL A 248 19.73 -7.91 -7.66
N ALA A 249 19.95 -8.24 -8.94
CA ALA A 249 19.47 -7.44 -10.07
C ALA A 249 17.94 -7.39 -10.13
N GLU A 250 17.27 -8.53 -9.95
CA GLU A 250 15.81 -8.64 -9.88
C GLU A 250 15.23 -7.78 -8.74
N ALA A 251 15.90 -7.77 -7.58
CA ALA A 251 15.51 -6.95 -6.43
C ALA A 251 15.68 -5.45 -6.67
N LEU A 252 16.80 -5.02 -7.25
CA LEU A 252 17.11 -3.61 -7.48
C LEU A 252 16.30 -3.00 -8.63
N LEU A 253 16.08 -3.76 -9.71
CA LEU A 253 15.46 -3.24 -10.93
C LEU A 253 13.93 -3.27 -10.89
N ILE A 254 13.35 -4.36 -10.38
CA ILE A 254 11.88 -4.56 -10.38
C ILE A 254 11.31 -4.99 -9.02
N GLY A 255 12.12 -4.93 -7.96
CA GLY A 255 11.65 -5.13 -6.59
C GLY A 255 11.27 -6.57 -6.30
N TYR A 256 11.71 -7.51 -7.14
CA TYR A 256 11.44 -8.93 -6.97
C TYR A 256 12.48 -9.50 -6.02
N ARG A 257 12.04 -9.94 -4.84
CA ARG A 257 12.94 -10.38 -3.76
C ARG A 257 12.78 -11.86 -3.42
N ASP A 258 12.02 -12.59 -4.21
CA ASP A 258 11.67 -13.96 -3.86
C ASP A 258 12.82 -14.93 -4.08
N ASP A 259 13.73 -14.61 -5.01
CA ASP A 259 14.92 -15.40 -5.36
C ASP A 259 16.16 -15.01 -4.53
N LEU A 260 16.06 -14.02 -3.63
CA LEU A 260 17.15 -13.62 -2.74
C LEU A 260 17.43 -14.70 -1.70
N ASP A 261 18.64 -15.25 -1.72
CA ASP A 261 19.06 -16.21 -0.71
C ASP A 261 19.22 -15.57 0.68
N ARG A 262 18.96 -16.37 1.72
CA ARG A 262 19.00 -15.91 3.12
C ARG A 262 20.41 -15.54 3.54
N ASP A 263 21.43 -16.26 3.09
CA ASP A 263 22.82 -15.98 3.46
C ASP A 263 23.30 -14.69 2.80
N LEU A 264 22.84 -14.43 1.57
CA LEU A 264 23.06 -13.17 0.88
C LEU A 264 22.38 -12.01 1.64
N VAL A 265 21.10 -12.12 1.97
CA VAL A 265 20.38 -11.11 2.76
C VAL A 265 21.05 -10.88 4.12
N GLN A 266 21.54 -11.93 4.78
CA GLN A 266 22.27 -11.83 6.04
C GLN A 266 23.59 -11.09 5.87
N SER A 267 24.34 -11.36 4.80
CA SER A 267 25.60 -10.68 4.49
C SER A 267 25.39 -9.17 4.24
N TYR A 268 24.36 -8.80 3.50
CA TYR A 268 23.96 -7.40 3.33
C TYR A 268 23.46 -6.74 4.62
N SER A 269 22.83 -7.52 5.50
CA SER A 269 22.39 -7.04 6.82
C SER A 269 23.57 -6.78 7.74
N ASN A 270 24.56 -7.69 7.77
CA ASN A 270 25.78 -7.58 8.57
C ASN A 270 26.63 -6.37 8.16
N THR A 271 26.62 -6.01 6.88
CA THR A 271 27.31 -4.81 6.36
C THR A 271 26.49 -3.51 6.52
N GLY A 272 25.23 -3.60 6.97
CA GLY A 272 24.32 -2.46 7.11
C GLY A 272 23.71 -1.95 5.79
N VAL A 273 23.90 -2.67 4.69
CA VAL A 273 23.54 -2.24 3.32
C VAL A 273 22.23 -2.86 2.82
N VAL A 274 21.56 -3.69 3.63
CA VAL A 274 20.28 -4.35 3.28
C VAL A 274 19.19 -3.41 2.77
N HIS A 275 19.20 -2.14 3.21
CA HIS A 275 18.25 -1.13 2.78
C HIS A 275 18.39 -0.73 1.30
N ILE A 276 19.54 -1.01 0.66
CA ILE A 276 19.76 -0.71 -0.77
C ILE A 276 19.04 -1.74 -1.66
N ILE A 277 18.99 -3.01 -1.24
CA ILE A 277 18.28 -4.09 -1.94
C ILE A 277 16.76 -3.81 -2.00
N ALA A 278 16.27 -2.94 -1.11
CA ALA A 278 14.91 -2.47 -1.17
C ALA A 278 14.75 -1.29 -2.14
N ILE A 279 13.92 -1.46 -3.18
CA ILE A 279 13.49 -0.32 -4.01
C ILE A 279 12.94 0.80 -3.12
N SER A 280 13.59 1.94 -3.23
CA SER A 280 13.37 3.13 -2.43
C SER A 280 12.81 4.27 -3.28
N GLY A 281 12.43 5.37 -2.63
CA GLY A 281 12.03 6.59 -3.33
C GLY A 281 13.13 7.22 -4.18
N LEU A 282 14.40 6.90 -3.89
CA LEU A 282 15.53 7.37 -4.69
C LEU A 282 15.50 6.78 -6.10
N HIS A 283 15.11 5.52 -6.27
CA HIS A 283 14.98 4.90 -7.59
C HIS A 283 13.98 5.67 -8.45
N LEU A 284 12.83 6.01 -7.86
CA LEU A 284 11.80 6.79 -8.53
C LEU A 284 12.26 8.23 -8.82
N GLY A 285 13.07 8.81 -7.92
CA GLY A 285 13.71 10.11 -8.12
C GLY A 285 14.75 10.13 -9.24
N MET A 286 15.52 9.05 -9.42
CA MET A 286 16.44 8.90 -10.55
C MET A 286 15.68 8.84 -11.88
N ILE A 287 14.60 8.04 -11.95
CA ILE A 287 13.74 7.97 -13.14
C ILE A 287 13.15 9.35 -13.44
N TYR A 288 12.60 10.03 -12.43
CA TYR A 288 12.09 11.39 -12.57
C TYR A 288 13.16 12.37 -13.09
N GLY A 289 14.36 12.35 -12.50
CA GLY A 289 15.48 13.19 -12.92
C GLY A 289 15.92 12.93 -14.37
N LEU A 290 16.02 11.67 -14.77
CA LEU A 290 16.35 11.26 -16.14
C LEU A 290 15.30 11.79 -17.13
N LEU A 291 14.02 11.65 -16.82
CA LEU A 291 12.94 12.18 -17.65
C LEU A 291 13.01 13.71 -17.76
N LEU A 292 13.32 14.43 -16.68
CA LEU A 292 13.52 15.88 -16.74
C LEU A 292 14.67 16.27 -17.68
N VAL A 293 15.77 15.52 -17.70
CA VAL A 293 16.89 15.74 -18.62
C VAL A 293 16.46 15.47 -20.05
N LEU A 294 15.75 14.36 -20.30
CA LEU A 294 15.26 13.98 -21.62
C LEU A 294 14.26 15.00 -22.20
N PHE A 295 13.43 15.61 -21.35
CA PHE A 295 12.48 16.65 -21.75
C PHE A 295 13.09 18.07 -21.81
N LYS A 296 14.33 18.27 -21.35
CA LYS A 296 15.03 19.57 -21.38
C LYS A 296 15.12 20.21 -22.77
N PRO A 297 15.49 19.51 -23.86
CA PRO A 297 15.57 20.10 -25.20
C PRO A 297 14.19 20.51 -25.76
N PHE A 298 13.12 19.84 -25.36
CA PHE A 298 11.77 20.06 -25.88
C PHE A 298 11.03 21.25 -25.23
N LYS A 299 11.66 21.99 -24.31
CA LYS A 299 11.04 23.11 -23.58
C LYS A 299 10.46 24.23 -24.47
N LYS A 300 10.91 24.34 -25.73
CA LYS A 300 10.46 25.38 -26.67
C LYS A 300 9.05 25.13 -27.23
N TYR A 301 8.55 23.90 -27.21
CA TYR A 301 7.25 23.57 -27.80
C TYR A 301 6.12 23.73 -26.78
N LYS A 302 5.04 24.41 -27.18
CA LYS A 302 3.84 24.60 -26.32
C LYS A 302 3.22 23.26 -25.90
N LEU A 303 3.24 22.26 -26.79
CA LEU A 303 2.72 20.91 -26.54
C LEU A 303 3.45 20.21 -25.38
N THR A 304 4.73 20.50 -25.18
CA THR A 304 5.56 19.92 -24.13
C THR A 304 5.11 20.33 -22.73
N LYS A 305 4.38 21.44 -22.57
CA LYS A 305 3.82 21.82 -21.25
C LYS A 305 2.78 20.82 -20.73
N ILE A 306 2.08 20.13 -21.63
CA ILE A 306 1.03 19.16 -21.28
C ILE A 306 1.57 17.73 -21.40
N LEU A 307 2.33 17.43 -22.46
CA LEU A 307 2.87 16.09 -22.67
C LEU A 307 3.93 15.69 -21.64
N LYS A 308 4.77 16.63 -21.18
CA LYS A 308 5.79 16.36 -20.16
C LYS A 308 5.19 15.80 -18.86
N PRO A 309 4.25 16.49 -18.18
CA PRO A 309 3.71 15.96 -16.92
C PRO A 309 2.98 14.64 -17.12
N ILE A 310 2.20 14.48 -18.20
CA ILE A 310 1.49 13.22 -18.49
C ILE A 310 2.48 12.06 -18.67
N THR A 311 3.51 12.25 -19.50
CA THR A 311 4.50 11.19 -19.76
C THR A 311 5.28 10.83 -18.50
N ILE A 312 5.68 11.85 -17.71
CA ILE A 312 6.38 11.61 -16.45
C ILE A 312 5.51 10.79 -15.50
N LEU A 313 4.26 11.19 -15.28
CA LEU A 313 3.36 10.45 -14.38
C LEU A 313 3.10 9.04 -14.90
N PHE A 314 2.89 8.87 -16.20
CA PHE A 314 2.70 7.56 -16.81
C PHE A 314 3.88 6.62 -16.55
N VAL A 315 5.12 7.09 -16.78
CA VAL A 315 6.33 6.28 -16.54
C VAL A 315 6.52 5.97 -15.06
N LEU A 316 6.35 6.97 -14.17
CA LEU A 316 6.54 6.76 -12.73
C LEU A 316 5.52 5.80 -12.14
N TRP A 317 4.24 5.93 -12.50
CA TRP A 317 3.19 5.02 -12.03
C TRP A 317 3.31 3.64 -12.68
N GLY A 318 3.65 3.56 -13.97
CA GLY A 318 3.93 2.30 -14.66
C GLY A 318 5.04 1.51 -13.97
N PHE A 319 6.17 2.16 -13.69
CA PHE A 319 7.25 1.56 -12.91
C PHE A 319 6.79 1.16 -11.51
N SER A 320 6.04 2.02 -10.82
CA SER A 320 5.57 1.75 -9.45
C SER A 320 4.70 0.51 -9.35
N PHE A 321 3.80 0.31 -10.32
CA PHE A 321 2.99 -0.91 -10.38
C PHE A 321 3.85 -2.13 -10.71
N ILE A 322 4.74 -2.04 -11.71
CA ILE A 322 5.59 -3.19 -12.13
C ILE A 322 6.49 -3.64 -10.97
N ALA A 323 6.99 -2.69 -10.17
CA ALA A 323 7.78 -2.94 -8.99
C ALA A 323 6.98 -3.50 -7.79
N GLY A 324 5.69 -3.83 -7.98
CA GLY A 324 4.83 -4.43 -6.96
C GLY A 324 4.17 -3.43 -6.00
N ALA A 325 4.11 -2.15 -6.36
CA ALA A 325 3.43 -1.08 -5.62
C ALA A 325 3.78 -1.00 -4.12
N ALA A 326 5.02 -1.36 -3.75
CA ALA A 326 5.46 -1.37 -2.37
C ALA A 326 5.21 -0.01 -1.68
N PRO A 327 4.86 0.04 -0.38
CA PRO A 327 4.47 1.28 0.30
C PRO A 327 5.47 2.44 0.16
N SER A 328 6.78 2.14 0.14
CA SER A 328 7.81 3.16 -0.06
C SER A 328 7.79 3.79 -1.46
N ILE A 329 7.52 2.99 -2.49
CA ILE A 329 7.43 3.45 -3.88
C ILE A 329 6.15 4.27 -4.07
N LEU A 330 5.02 3.79 -3.53
CA LEU A 330 3.74 4.49 -3.62
C LEU A 330 3.79 5.89 -3.00
N ARG A 331 4.40 6.03 -1.81
CA ARG A 331 4.66 7.35 -1.19
C ARG A 331 5.40 8.27 -2.15
N SER A 332 6.47 7.76 -2.75
CA SER A 332 7.32 8.53 -3.65
C SER A 332 6.56 8.92 -4.93
N ALA A 333 5.77 8.01 -5.51
CA ALA A 333 4.96 8.26 -6.70
C ALA A 333 3.92 9.36 -6.46
N VAL A 334 3.25 9.32 -5.30
CA VAL A 334 2.30 10.35 -4.89
C VAL A 334 3.01 11.70 -4.65
N MET A 335 4.18 11.70 -4.00
CA MET A 335 4.98 12.92 -3.83
C MET A 335 5.38 13.54 -5.18
N PHE A 336 5.92 12.75 -6.11
CA PHE A 336 6.26 13.24 -7.45
C PHE A 336 5.02 13.70 -8.23
N THR A 337 3.86 13.07 -8.02
CA THR A 337 2.60 13.53 -8.59
C THR A 337 2.28 14.96 -8.16
N PHE A 338 2.38 15.26 -6.86
CA PHE A 338 2.18 16.63 -6.37
C PHE A 338 3.22 17.60 -6.90
N ILE A 339 4.49 17.19 -7.02
CA ILE A 339 5.57 18.04 -7.56
C ILE A 339 5.27 18.40 -9.03
N VAL A 340 4.96 17.41 -9.86
CA VAL A 340 4.69 17.58 -11.29
C VAL A 340 3.45 18.45 -11.53
N LEU A 341 2.36 18.20 -10.80
CA LEU A 341 1.14 19.00 -10.90
C LEU A 341 1.36 20.44 -10.42
N GLY A 342 2.08 20.63 -9.31
CA GLY A 342 2.39 21.97 -8.81
C GLY A 342 3.26 22.79 -9.76
N GLU A 343 4.29 22.17 -10.37
CA GLU A 343 5.10 22.80 -11.42
C GLU A 343 4.23 23.20 -12.63
N SER A 344 3.27 22.35 -13.00
CA SER A 344 2.37 22.59 -14.14
C SER A 344 1.42 23.77 -13.92
N ILE A 345 1.03 24.04 -12.68
CA ILE A 345 0.18 25.17 -12.27
C ILE A 345 1.03 26.43 -11.98
N GLY A 346 2.37 26.35 -12.11
CA GLY A 346 3.28 27.47 -11.85
C GLY A 346 3.47 27.78 -10.36
N LYS A 347 3.08 26.86 -9.47
CA LYS A 347 3.27 27.01 -8.02
C LYS A 347 4.50 26.24 -7.57
N ARG A 348 5.36 26.91 -6.78
CA ARG A 348 6.44 26.20 -6.08
C ARG A 348 5.83 25.31 -5.01
N THR A 349 6.03 24.00 -5.13
CA THR A 349 5.57 23.04 -4.13
C THR A 349 6.51 23.03 -2.94
N ASN A 350 5.95 23.15 -1.74
CA ASN A 350 6.71 22.92 -0.51
C ASN A 350 6.84 21.41 -0.30
N MET A 351 8.06 20.89 -0.25
CA MET A 351 8.35 19.46 -0.10
C MET A 351 7.65 18.85 1.13
N TYR A 352 7.61 19.57 2.25
CA TYR A 352 6.91 19.11 3.46
C TYR A 352 5.40 19.03 3.28
N ASN A 353 4.82 19.91 2.46
CA ASN A 353 3.40 19.86 2.14
C ASN A 353 3.07 18.70 1.20
N SER A 354 3.93 18.43 0.22
CA SER A 354 3.82 17.25 -0.65
C SER A 354 3.96 15.95 0.15
N LEU A 355 4.88 15.90 1.12
CA LEU A 355 5.06 14.77 2.01
C LEU A 355 3.83 14.56 2.91
N ALA A 356 3.33 15.62 3.54
CA ALA A 356 2.12 15.54 4.37
C ALA A 356 0.88 15.13 3.56
N ALA A 357 0.75 15.63 2.34
CA ALA A 357 -0.34 15.25 1.44
C ALA A 357 -0.23 13.80 0.98
N SER A 358 0.99 13.31 0.69
CA SER A 358 1.22 11.90 0.39
C SER A 358 0.85 10.99 1.56
N ALA A 359 1.29 11.34 2.77
CA ALA A 359 0.93 10.60 3.98
C ALA A 359 -0.59 10.59 4.21
N MET A 360 -1.25 11.72 4.02
CA MET A 360 -2.72 11.81 4.15
C MET A 360 -3.42 10.90 3.14
N LEU A 361 -3.03 10.95 1.86
CA LEU A 361 -3.63 10.08 0.83
C LEU A 361 -3.41 8.59 1.13
N ILE A 362 -2.22 8.20 1.57
CA ILE A 362 -1.91 6.80 1.87
C ILE A 362 -2.55 6.30 3.16
N LEU A 363 -2.93 7.18 4.08
CA LEU A 363 -3.77 6.78 5.20
C LEU A 363 -5.23 6.61 4.75
N LEU A 364 -5.69 7.38 3.77
CA LEU A 364 -7.05 7.30 3.24
C LEU A 364 -7.30 6.06 2.37
N PHE A 365 -6.33 5.61 1.58
CA PHE A 365 -6.41 4.43 0.68
C PHE A 365 -5.58 3.26 1.20
#